data_AF-A0A3D0LUK8-F1
#
_entry.id   AF-A0A3D0LUK8-F1
#
_cell.length_a   1.000
_cell.length_b   1.000
_cell.length_c   1.000
_cell.angle_alpha   90.00
_cell.angle_beta   90.00
_cell.angle_gamma   90.00
#
_symmetry.space_group_name_H-M   'P 1'
#
loop_
_entity.id
_entity.type
_entity.pdbx_description
1 polymer ?
#
loop_
_entity_poly.entity_id
_entity_poly.type
_entity_poly.pdbx_seq_one_letter_code
_entity_poly.pdbx_strand_id
1 'polypeptide(L)'
;MTARRRRHPPECCRMKTIVPPVLTGLVLFVAGVFGAAHAFPALFAMTSAEAWCFLLAGVGLMVSRFHRLRRLRAVMGAAVVSAALAAVFYPDAPLLGGMGALSAIGFVLSGAMLALLDRVAQRAASLLAQGGLAAILTIGLVGLCAHMPDLALIYGVSPRAVAMSVPAAAGMVVLAVGLWLACAASDWFWAFYQWREDRQILVLSAMLLLGLTLAAGLGGVMVVSRHSVPLLEKSFQNVLYTDTLLFQNQIEAAVHETASIVSHPALGRFLAKGAAVEGAGAFYEQFVRITETWGMVSVTRFQVMDAAGREVVASGRTEPLAGFRVPLRTPYPAALFWRDGWRVRLRAPVFYDGRRVGRVVIEIRLNKLNAVFDHAKQWGASADFNVCAKQRVGLACFLSPGLTEGRRDAFGEGYAAPMRRALAGRQGVMTESGFQGAPVIAAYTPIGDSGLGMVLKIDARDLYQPLRQQLSRALVVFLLLIALGAGFLFLRVRPLVRHLAAAKRYMRAVLDNVPDAIITTD
;
A
#
# COMPACT_ATOMS: atom_id res chain seq x y z
N MET A 1 -72.26 -30.02 3.85
CA MET A 1 -72.12 -28.65 4.40
C MET A 1 -71.22 -28.70 5.63
N THR A 2 -69.92 -28.41 5.48
CA THR A 2 -68.97 -28.37 6.61
C THR A 2 -68.15 -27.09 6.49
N ALA A 3 -68.54 -26.08 7.28
CA ALA A 3 -67.88 -24.80 7.36
C ALA A 3 -66.52 -24.95 8.06
N ARG A 4 -65.44 -25.02 7.26
CA ARG A 4 -64.06 -25.01 7.74
C ARG A 4 -63.73 -23.60 8.23
N ARG A 5 -64.00 -23.30 9.51
CA ARG A 5 -63.54 -22.08 10.20
C ARG A 5 -62.01 -22.00 10.07
N ARG A 6 -61.51 -21.09 9.24
CA ARG A 6 -60.11 -20.64 9.25
C ARG A 6 -59.86 -19.96 10.59
N ARG A 7 -59.25 -20.66 11.55
CA ARG A 7 -58.69 -20.01 12.74
C ARG A 7 -57.50 -19.15 12.29
N HIS A 8 -57.66 -17.83 12.38
CA HIS A 8 -56.53 -16.91 12.35
C HIS A 8 -55.56 -17.26 13.50
N PRO A 9 -54.24 -17.31 13.28
CA PRO A 9 -53.28 -17.41 14.38
C PRO A 9 -53.30 -16.11 15.21
N PRO A 10 -52.95 -16.18 16.51
CA PRO A 10 -53.04 -15.04 17.41
C PRO A 10 -52.06 -13.93 16.99
N GLU A 11 -52.58 -12.71 16.86
CA GLU A 11 -51.84 -11.50 16.46
C GLU A 11 -50.78 -11.02 17.48
N CYS A 12 -50.59 -11.75 18.59
CA CYS A 12 -49.92 -11.27 19.79
C CYS A 12 -48.38 -11.29 19.77
N CYS A 13 -47.74 -11.77 18.70
CA CYS A 13 -46.27 -11.81 18.58
C CYS A 13 -45.74 -11.12 17.31
N ARG A 14 -46.56 -10.29 16.65
CA ARG A 14 -46.02 -9.31 15.70
C ARG A 14 -45.47 -8.15 16.52
N MET A 15 -44.15 -8.09 16.67
CA MET A 15 -43.47 -6.90 17.17
C MET A 15 -43.70 -5.75 16.17
N LYS A 16 -44.89 -5.14 16.23
CA LYS A 16 -45.33 -3.94 15.50
C LYS A 16 -44.68 -2.72 16.15
N THR A 17 -43.38 -2.71 16.39
CA THR A 17 -42.69 -1.45 16.72
C THR A 17 -42.63 -0.61 15.45
N ILE A 18 -43.21 0.59 15.51
CA ILE A 18 -43.49 1.46 14.36
C ILE A 18 -42.21 2.07 13.75
N VAL A 19 -41.10 2.02 14.49
CA VAL A 19 -39.99 2.96 14.38
C VAL A 19 -38.77 2.49 13.55
N PRO A 20 -38.35 1.21 13.49
CA PRO A 20 -36.96 0.91 13.12
C PRO A 20 -36.57 1.10 11.62
N PRO A 21 -37.33 0.65 10.60
CA PRO A 21 -36.94 0.85 9.19
C PRO A 21 -37.20 2.27 8.67
N VAL A 22 -38.18 2.98 9.26
CA VAL A 22 -38.48 4.37 8.89
C VAL A 22 -37.42 5.31 9.46
N LEU A 23 -36.95 5.06 10.68
CA LEU A 23 -35.90 5.85 11.31
C LEU A 23 -34.55 5.68 10.61
N THR A 24 -34.18 4.44 10.23
CA THR A 24 -32.98 4.20 9.40
C THR A 24 -33.11 4.82 8.01
N GLY A 25 -34.29 4.76 7.38
CA GLY A 25 -34.56 5.46 6.12
C GLY A 25 -34.45 6.99 6.22
N LEU A 26 -34.92 7.58 7.33
CA LEU A 26 -34.79 9.02 7.60
C LEU A 26 -33.34 9.44 7.79
N VAL A 27 -32.55 8.66 8.55
CA VAL A 27 -31.12 8.93 8.75
C VAL A 27 -30.36 8.93 7.42
N LEU A 28 -30.63 7.97 6.54
CA LEU A 28 -30.00 7.90 5.22
C LEU A 28 -30.46 9.01 4.28
N PHE A 29 -31.75 9.37 4.33
CA PHE A 29 -32.29 10.48 3.57
C PHE A 29 -31.60 11.79 3.96
N VAL A 30 -31.52 12.07 5.27
CA VAL A 30 -30.87 13.27 5.80
C VAL A 30 -29.38 13.29 5.44
N ALA A 31 -28.66 12.17 5.61
CA ALA A 31 -27.26 12.05 5.22
C ALA A 31 -27.03 12.30 3.72
N GLY A 32 -27.92 11.78 2.86
CA GLY A 32 -27.85 12.01 1.42
C GLY A 32 -28.18 13.45 1.01
N VAL A 33 -29.13 14.12 1.69
CA VAL A 33 -29.41 15.56 1.47
C VAL A 33 -28.18 16.40 1.82
N PHE A 34 -27.58 16.19 2.99
CA PHE A 34 -26.40 16.95 3.43
C PHE A 34 -25.18 16.67 2.54
N GLY A 35 -24.97 15.41 2.12
CA GLY A 35 -23.93 15.03 1.18
C GLY A 35 -24.10 15.67 -0.21
N ALA A 36 -25.32 15.67 -0.77
CA ALA A 36 -25.59 16.27 -2.07
C ALA A 36 -25.45 17.81 -2.05
N ALA A 37 -25.88 18.44 -0.94
CA ALA A 37 -25.78 19.89 -0.76
C ALA A 37 -24.35 20.39 -0.47
N HIS A 38 -23.38 19.48 -0.26
CA HIS A 38 -22.03 19.82 0.23
C HIS A 38 -22.04 20.65 1.52
N ALA A 39 -23.14 20.59 2.27
CA ALA A 39 -23.31 21.28 3.53
C ALA A 39 -22.54 20.47 4.59
N PHE A 40 -21.45 21.06 5.12
CA PHE A 40 -20.46 20.41 5.99
C PHE A 40 -19.51 19.41 5.30
N PRO A 41 -18.58 19.89 4.45
CA PRO A 41 -17.62 19.04 3.76
C PRO A 41 -16.70 18.23 4.70
N ALA A 42 -16.52 18.67 5.95
CA ALA A 42 -15.75 17.94 6.96
C ALA A 42 -16.47 16.68 7.51
N LEU A 43 -17.81 16.63 7.47
CA LEU A 43 -18.62 15.54 8.04
C LEU A 43 -19.23 14.62 6.97
N PHE A 44 -19.48 15.15 5.76
CA PHE A 44 -20.14 14.43 4.67
C PHE A 44 -19.33 14.48 3.37
N ALA A 45 -18.00 14.35 3.44
CA ALA A 45 -17.17 14.13 2.25
C ALA A 45 -17.54 12.79 1.58
N MET A 46 -18.51 12.80 0.68
CA MET A 46 -18.92 11.67 -0.15
C MET A 46 -19.13 12.14 -1.58
N THR A 47 -19.04 11.23 -2.53
CA THR A 47 -19.28 11.57 -3.94
C THR A 47 -20.76 11.90 -4.15
N SER A 48 -21.09 12.72 -5.15
CA SER A 48 -22.49 13.06 -5.43
C SER A 48 -23.31 11.82 -5.78
N ALA A 49 -22.73 10.84 -6.50
CA ALA A 49 -23.33 9.54 -6.76
C ALA A 49 -23.72 8.79 -5.47
N GLU A 50 -22.82 8.73 -4.49
CA GLU A 50 -23.10 8.07 -3.20
C GLU A 50 -24.25 8.76 -2.47
N ALA A 51 -24.27 10.10 -2.46
CA ALA A 51 -25.33 10.89 -1.83
C ALA A 51 -26.72 10.62 -2.46
N TRP A 52 -26.80 10.60 -3.80
CA TRP A 52 -28.03 10.27 -4.52
C TRP A 52 -28.49 8.84 -4.25
N CYS A 53 -27.57 7.88 -4.20
CA CYS A 53 -27.92 6.49 -3.89
C CYS A 53 -28.46 6.35 -2.46
N PHE A 54 -27.90 7.04 -1.47
CA PHE A 54 -28.44 7.04 -0.10
C PHE A 54 -29.79 7.73 0.02
N LEU A 55 -30.00 8.84 -0.69
CA LEU A 55 -31.30 9.52 -0.79
C LEU A 55 -32.39 8.56 -1.29
N LEU A 56 -32.15 7.93 -2.45
CA LEU A 56 -33.11 7.02 -3.09
C LEU A 56 -33.35 5.76 -2.25
N ALA A 57 -32.29 5.19 -1.67
CA ALA A 57 -32.40 4.04 -0.79
C ALA A 57 -33.14 4.37 0.52
N GLY A 58 -32.92 5.56 1.08
CA GLY A 58 -33.62 6.07 2.26
C GLY A 58 -35.13 6.20 2.03
N VAL A 59 -35.53 6.81 0.91
CA VAL A 59 -36.95 6.89 0.49
C VAL A 59 -37.53 5.48 0.29
N GLY A 60 -36.79 4.59 -0.37
CA GLY A 60 -37.19 3.19 -0.55
C GLY A 60 -37.46 2.46 0.77
N LEU A 61 -36.62 2.68 1.79
CA LEU A 61 -36.79 2.12 3.13
C LEU A 61 -37.99 2.71 3.87
N MET A 62 -38.21 4.02 3.81
CA MET A 62 -39.37 4.66 4.46
C MET A 62 -40.69 4.14 3.89
N VAL A 63 -40.74 3.90 2.58
CA VAL A 63 -41.93 3.43 1.87
C VAL A 63 -42.16 1.91 2.02
N SER A 64 -41.14 1.16 2.49
CA SER A 64 -41.13 -0.32 2.51
C SER A 64 -42.28 -0.98 3.27
N ARG A 65 -42.88 -0.28 4.25
CA ARG A 65 -44.00 -0.77 5.07
C ARG A 65 -45.36 -0.68 4.37
N PHE A 66 -45.50 0.21 3.39
CA PHE A 66 -46.80 0.48 2.77
C PHE A 66 -47.02 -0.44 1.58
N HIS A 67 -47.86 -1.47 1.77
CA HIS A 67 -48.18 -2.45 0.74
C HIS A 67 -48.82 -1.85 -0.53
N ARG A 68 -49.42 -0.65 -0.43
CA ARG A 68 -49.95 0.12 -1.58
C ARG A 68 -48.83 0.75 -2.43
N LEU A 69 -47.66 1.01 -1.84
CA LEU A 69 -46.54 1.70 -2.48
C LEU A 69 -45.42 0.74 -2.95
N ARG A 70 -45.72 -0.56 -3.06
CA ARG A 70 -44.74 -1.58 -3.51
C ARG A 70 -44.12 -1.29 -4.88
N ARG A 71 -44.91 -0.74 -5.81
CA ARG A 71 -44.41 -0.30 -7.13
C ARG A 71 -43.40 0.83 -7.00
N LEU A 72 -43.68 1.82 -6.15
CA LEU A 72 -42.79 2.95 -5.88
C LEU A 72 -41.47 2.47 -5.27
N ARG A 73 -41.51 1.56 -4.28
CA ARG A 73 -40.30 0.96 -3.70
C ARG A 73 -39.45 0.25 -4.74
N ALA A 74 -40.08 -0.53 -5.64
CA ALA A 74 -39.35 -1.24 -6.68
C ALA A 74 -38.69 -0.29 -7.69
N VAL A 75 -39.37 0.80 -8.04
CA VAL A 75 -38.81 1.87 -8.89
C VAL A 75 -37.63 2.55 -8.20
N MET A 76 -37.73 2.87 -6.91
CA MET A 76 -36.59 3.43 -6.14
C MET A 76 -35.41 2.47 -6.08
N GLY A 77 -35.64 1.17 -5.85
CA GLY A 77 -34.59 0.16 -5.89
C GLY A 77 -33.90 0.06 -7.26
N ALA A 78 -34.66 0.07 -8.35
CA ALA A 78 -34.12 0.08 -9.71
C ALA A 78 -33.35 1.37 -10.03
N ALA A 79 -33.80 2.51 -9.49
CA ALA A 79 -33.11 3.79 -9.62
C ALA A 79 -31.75 3.78 -8.92
N VAL A 80 -31.65 3.21 -7.70
CA VAL A 80 -30.37 3.02 -6.99
C VAL A 80 -29.39 2.16 -7.82
N VAL A 81 -29.87 1.03 -8.37
CA VAL A 81 -29.01 0.17 -9.23
C VAL A 81 -28.52 0.93 -10.46
N SER A 82 -29.42 1.67 -11.12
CA SER A 82 -29.11 2.41 -12.34
C SER A 82 -28.10 3.53 -12.07
N ALA A 83 -28.29 4.27 -10.98
CA ALA A 83 -27.36 5.32 -10.55
C ALA A 83 -25.98 4.74 -10.20
N ALA A 84 -25.93 3.61 -9.48
CA ALA A 84 -24.69 2.96 -9.12
C ALA A 84 -23.90 2.46 -10.34
N LEU A 85 -24.58 1.86 -11.34
CA LEU A 85 -23.94 1.44 -12.58
C LEU A 85 -23.49 2.64 -13.41
N ALA A 86 -24.31 3.69 -13.52
CA ALA A 86 -23.96 4.89 -14.27
C ALA A 86 -22.70 5.57 -13.71
N ALA A 87 -22.53 5.63 -12.39
CA ALA A 87 -21.34 6.19 -11.74
C ALA A 87 -20.05 5.37 -11.97
N VAL A 88 -20.16 4.09 -12.32
CA VAL A 88 -19.02 3.23 -12.67
C VAL A 88 -18.67 3.36 -14.15
N PHE A 89 -19.68 3.35 -15.03
CA PHE A 89 -19.46 3.42 -16.49
C PHE A 89 -19.16 4.83 -17.01
N TYR A 90 -19.62 5.87 -16.30
CA TYR A 90 -19.47 7.27 -16.70
C TYR A 90 -18.90 8.10 -15.55
N PRO A 91 -17.65 7.86 -15.12
CA PRO A 91 -17.06 8.52 -13.96
C PRO A 91 -16.88 10.04 -14.12
N ASP A 92 -16.81 10.53 -15.36
CA ASP A 92 -16.68 11.95 -15.70
C ASP A 92 -18.04 12.68 -15.82
N ALA A 93 -19.15 11.99 -15.51
CA ALA A 93 -20.47 12.61 -15.58
C ALA A 93 -20.59 13.74 -14.54
N PRO A 94 -20.90 14.98 -14.95
CA PRO A 94 -20.82 16.16 -14.08
C PRO A 94 -21.80 16.14 -12.91
N LEU A 95 -22.89 15.35 -13.01
CA LEU A 95 -23.94 15.28 -11.98
C LEU A 95 -23.69 14.18 -10.92
N LEU A 96 -23.17 13.02 -11.34
CA LEU A 96 -22.95 11.86 -10.46
C LEU A 96 -21.50 11.76 -9.94
N GLY A 97 -20.52 12.17 -10.74
CA GLY A 97 -19.11 11.88 -10.44
C GLY A 97 -18.79 10.37 -10.40
N GLY A 98 -17.51 10.06 -10.25
CA GLY A 98 -17.04 8.68 -10.14
C GLY A 98 -17.31 8.09 -8.76
N MET A 99 -17.71 6.82 -8.72
CA MET A 99 -17.93 6.06 -7.48
C MET A 99 -16.95 4.89 -7.34
N GLY A 100 -16.47 4.65 -6.12
CA GLY A 100 -15.60 3.50 -5.83
C GLY A 100 -16.31 2.16 -6.08
N ALA A 101 -15.56 1.14 -6.51
CA ALA A 101 -16.11 -0.16 -6.88
C ALA A 101 -16.85 -0.86 -5.73
N LEU A 102 -16.35 -0.72 -4.50
CA LEU A 102 -17.00 -1.29 -3.30
C LEU A 102 -18.35 -0.62 -3.01
N SER A 103 -18.42 0.71 -3.09
CA SER A 103 -19.67 1.48 -2.96
C SER A 103 -20.67 1.05 -4.04
N ALA A 104 -20.21 0.89 -5.29
CA ALA A 104 -21.05 0.45 -6.40
C ALA A 104 -21.68 -0.92 -6.17
N ILE A 105 -20.87 -1.91 -5.78
CA ILE A 105 -21.37 -3.26 -5.48
C ILE A 105 -22.38 -3.21 -4.33
N GLY A 106 -22.10 -2.45 -3.27
CA GLY A 106 -23.02 -2.28 -2.14
C GLY A 106 -24.37 -1.66 -2.56
N PHE A 107 -24.35 -0.63 -3.41
CA PHE A 107 -25.57 0.01 -3.91
C PHE A 107 -26.35 -0.86 -4.90
N VAL A 108 -25.67 -1.58 -5.78
CA VAL A 108 -26.33 -2.54 -6.68
C VAL A 108 -27.04 -3.63 -5.87
N LEU A 109 -26.36 -4.20 -4.86
CA LEU A 109 -26.95 -5.23 -3.99
C LEU A 109 -28.14 -4.69 -3.19
N SER A 110 -28.01 -3.51 -2.59
CA SER A 110 -29.10 -2.89 -1.81
C SER A 110 -30.29 -2.47 -2.67
N GLY A 111 -30.06 -1.91 -3.86
CA GLY A 111 -31.12 -1.57 -4.81
C GLY A 111 -31.85 -2.80 -5.34
N ALA A 112 -31.12 -3.87 -5.66
CA ALA A 112 -31.71 -5.17 -6.02
C ALA A 112 -32.56 -5.74 -4.87
N MET A 113 -32.07 -5.63 -3.63
CA MET A 113 -32.79 -6.07 -2.44
C MET A 113 -34.11 -5.30 -2.25
N LEU A 114 -34.10 -3.97 -2.40
CA LEU A 114 -35.31 -3.12 -2.33
C LEU A 114 -36.32 -3.46 -3.44
N ALA A 115 -35.84 -3.74 -4.65
CA ALA A 115 -36.67 -4.09 -5.80
C ALA A 115 -37.32 -5.47 -5.65
N LEU A 116 -36.60 -6.43 -5.07
CA LEU A 116 -37.03 -7.82 -4.96
C LEU A 116 -37.74 -8.14 -3.64
N LEU A 117 -37.82 -7.21 -2.69
CA LEU A 117 -38.26 -7.48 -1.32
C LEU A 117 -39.67 -8.11 -1.20
N ASP A 118 -40.59 -7.95 -2.17
CA ASP A 118 -41.91 -8.64 -2.16
C ASP A 118 -42.02 -9.81 -3.14
N ARG A 119 -40.97 -10.07 -3.94
CA ARG A 119 -40.97 -11.12 -4.98
C ARG A 119 -40.26 -12.40 -4.54
N VAL A 120 -39.82 -12.46 -3.29
CA VAL A 120 -39.12 -13.61 -2.71
C VAL A 120 -40.12 -14.71 -2.34
N ALA A 121 -40.45 -15.56 -3.30
CA ALA A 121 -41.34 -16.72 -3.09
C ALA A 121 -40.58 -18.06 -2.96
N GLN A 122 -39.35 -18.14 -3.48
CA GLN A 122 -38.57 -19.38 -3.56
C GLN A 122 -37.49 -19.47 -2.46
N ARG A 123 -37.16 -20.71 -2.05
CA ARG A 123 -36.11 -20.98 -1.02
C ARG A 123 -34.72 -20.47 -1.43
N ALA A 124 -34.39 -20.50 -2.71
CA ALA A 124 -33.13 -19.95 -3.20
C ALA A 124 -33.11 -18.42 -3.08
N ALA A 125 -34.23 -17.76 -3.38
CA ALA A 125 -34.36 -16.30 -3.32
C ALA A 125 -34.24 -15.77 -1.87
N SER A 126 -34.74 -16.51 -0.87
CA SER A 126 -34.57 -16.12 0.54
C SER A 126 -33.13 -16.27 1.04
N LEU A 127 -32.42 -17.32 0.60
CA LEU A 127 -30.99 -17.48 0.90
C LEU A 127 -30.15 -16.39 0.22
N LEU A 128 -30.46 -16.06 -1.04
CA LEU A 128 -29.79 -14.99 -1.78
C LEU A 128 -30.01 -13.62 -1.13
N ALA A 129 -31.25 -13.33 -0.68
CA ALA A 129 -31.57 -12.11 0.05
C ALA A 129 -30.74 -11.98 1.34
N GLN A 130 -30.66 -13.05 2.15
CA GLN A 130 -29.88 -13.02 3.39
C GLN A 130 -28.36 -12.94 3.13
N GLY A 131 -27.85 -13.63 2.10
CA GLY A 131 -26.46 -13.50 1.66
C GLY A 131 -26.15 -12.08 1.19
N GLY A 132 -27.07 -11.44 0.46
CA GLY A 132 -26.96 -10.04 0.04
C GLY A 132 -26.86 -9.08 1.23
N LEU A 133 -27.68 -9.27 2.27
CA LEU A 133 -27.60 -8.47 3.51
C LEU A 133 -26.24 -8.61 4.21
N ALA A 134 -25.73 -9.84 4.35
CA ALA A 134 -24.43 -10.08 4.94
C ALA A 134 -23.31 -9.41 4.11
N ALA A 135 -23.38 -9.51 2.79
CA ALA A 135 -22.43 -8.87 1.88
C ALA A 135 -22.44 -7.34 2.01
N ILE A 136 -23.61 -6.68 2.04
CA ILE A 136 -23.73 -5.23 2.21
C ILE A 136 -23.14 -4.79 3.56
N LEU A 137 -23.42 -5.53 4.64
CA LEU A 137 -22.87 -5.26 5.96
C LEU A 137 -21.34 -5.37 5.97
N THR A 138 -20.80 -6.44 5.36
CA THR A 138 -19.35 -6.64 5.27
C THR A 138 -18.68 -5.56 4.42
N ILE A 139 -19.28 -5.13 3.30
CA ILE A 139 -18.77 -4.01 2.49
C ILE A 139 -18.71 -2.72 3.34
N GLY A 140 -19.76 -2.43 4.10
CA GLY A 140 -19.81 -1.28 5.01
C GLY A 140 -18.70 -1.32 6.08
N LEU A 141 -18.54 -2.44 6.77
CA LEU A 141 -17.51 -2.62 7.80
C LEU A 141 -16.09 -2.58 7.23
N VAL A 142 -15.86 -3.22 6.09
CA VAL A 142 -14.56 -3.17 5.39
C VAL A 142 -14.23 -1.75 4.98
N GLY A 143 -15.20 -0.97 4.50
CA GLY A 143 -14.98 0.43 4.15
C GLY A 143 -14.66 1.34 5.34
N LEU A 144 -15.18 1.04 6.53
CA LEU A 144 -14.77 1.71 7.77
C LEU A 144 -13.31 1.39 8.11
N CYS A 145 -12.86 0.16 7.86
CA CYS A 145 -11.47 -0.24 8.05
C CYS A 145 -10.52 0.29 6.95
N ALA A 146 -11.04 0.52 5.74
CA ALA A 146 -10.27 0.83 4.52
C ALA A 146 -9.74 2.26 4.40
N HIS A 147 -10.06 3.17 5.32
CA HIS A 147 -9.63 4.58 5.30
C HIS A 147 -8.14 4.82 5.55
N MET A 148 -7.33 3.79 5.34
CA MET A 148 -5.98 3.73 5.85
C MET A 148 -5.06 3.47 4.68
N PRO A 149 -4.12 4.41 4.42
CA PRO A 149 -3.67 4.78 3.07
C PRO A 149 -2.87 3.74 2.28
N ASP A 150 -2.59 2.55 2.82
CA ASP A 150 -1.52 1.68 2.29
C ASP A 150 -1.97 0.61 1.28
N LEU A 151 -3.28 0.31 1.18
CA LEU A 151 -3.77 -0.82 0.37
C LEU A 151 -3.60 -0.60 -1.15
N ALA A 152 -3.75 0.64 -1.60
CA ALA A 152 -3.60 1.04 -3.00
C ALA A 152 -2.15 0.85 -3.48
N LEU A 153 -1.19 1.07 -2.59
CA LEU A 153 0.25 0.94 -2.87
C LEU A 153 0.65 -0.54 -2.96
N ILE A 154 0.10 -1.40 -2.10
CA ILE A 154 0.36 -2.84 -2.06
C ILE A 154 -0.16 -3.53 -3.34
N TYR A 155 -1.41 -3.25 -3.73
CA TYR A 155 -2.04 -3.92 -4.88
C TYR A 155 -1.87 -3.17 -6.22
N GLY A 156 -1.31 -1.95 -6.20
CA GLY A 156 -1.12 -1.13 -7.40
C GLY A 156 -2.44 -0.72 -8.07
N VAL A 157 -3.53 -0.68 -7.30
CA VAL A 157 -4.86 -0.23 -7.74
C VAL A 157 -4.98 1.25 -7.37
N SER A 158 -5.52 2.07 -8.27
CA SER A 158 -5.66 3.50 -7.98
C SER A 158 -6.51 3.71 -6.72
N PRO A 159 -6.10 4.60 -5.78
CA PRO A 159 -6.83 4.86 -4.54
C PRO A 159 -8.31 5.22 -4.81
N ARG A 160 -8.58 5.92 -5.92
CA ARG A 160 -9.93 6.32 -6.34
C ARG A 160 -10.82 5.15 -6.76
N ALA A 161 -10.28 4.04 -7.24
CA ALA A 161 -11.09 2.92 -7.72
C ALA A 161 -11.67 2.06 -6.58
N VAL A 162 -11.07 2.09 -5.39
CA VAL A 162 -11.45 1.23 -4.25
C VAL A 162 -11.88 2.03 -3.02
N ALA A 163 -11.57 3.34 -2.95
CA ALA A 163 -11.94 4.16 -1.82
C ALA A 163 -13.46 4.39 -1.73
N MET A 164 -14.05 3.91 -0.64
CA MET A 164 -15.33 4.39 -0.10
C MET A 164 -14.99 5.44 0.96
N SER A 165 -15.79 6.50 1.15
CA SER A 165 -15.56 7.51 2.20
C SER A 165 -16.14 7.07 3.57
N VAL A 166 -15.64 7.63 4.69
CA VAL A 166 -16.09 7.25 6.06
C VAL A 166 -17.60 7.40 6.19
N PRO A 167 -18.21 8.54 5.78
CA PRO A 167 -19.66 8.69 5.87
C PRO A 167 -20.39 7.74 4.91
N ALA A 168 -19.84 7.42 3.73
CA ALA A 168 -20.43 6.41 2.85
C ALA A 168 -20.37 5.00 3.47
N ALA A 169 -19.28 4.66 4.14
CA ALA A 169 -19.14 3.39 4.85
C ALA A 169 -20.14 3.24 6.00
N ALA A 170 -20.27 4.28 6.82
CA ALA A 170 -21.27 4.33 7.89
C ALA A 170 -22.69 4.25 7.33
N GLY A 171 -22.98 5.00 6.25
CA GLY A 171 -24.25 4.93 5.53
C GLY A 171 -24.57 3.52 5.02
N MET A 172 -23.57 2.80 4.49
CA MET A 172 -23.75 1.43 4.01
C MET A 172 -24.10 0.46 5.15
N VAL A 173 -23.50 0.62 6.34
CA VAL A 173 -23.85 -0.16 7.53
C VAL A 173 -25.28 0.15 7.98
N VAL A 174 -25.67 1.43 8.02
CA VAL A 174 -27.05 1.84 8.35
C VAL A 174 -28.05 1.30 7.33
N LEU A 175 -27.69 1.29 6.04
CA LEU A 175 -28.50 0.72 4.96
C LEU A 175 -28.68 -0.80 5.11
N ALA A 176 -27.62 -1.52 5.46
CA ALA A 176 -27.70 -2.96 5.74
C ALA A 176 -28.67 -3.25 6.91
N VAL A 177 -28.58 -2.47 7.99
CA VAL A 177 -29.48 -2.58 9.15
C VAL A 177 -30.93 -2.24 8.75
N GLY A 178 -31.14 -1.17 8.00
CA GLY A 178 -32.47 -0.78 7.51
C GLY A 178 -33.11 -1.83 6.62
N LEU A 179 -32.35 -2.43 5.70
CA LEU A 179 -32.81 -3.52 4.84
C LEU A 179 -33.11 -4.79 5.63
N TRP A 180 -32.30 -5.10 6.65
CA TRP A 180 -32.54 -6.24 7.53
C TRP A 180 -33.88 -6.08 8.28
N LEU A 181 -34.12 -4.89 8.83
CA LEU A 181 -35.38 -4.55 9.50
C LEU A 181 -36.58 -4.59 8.54
N ALA A 182 -36.41 -4.09 7.31
CA ALA A 182 -37.45 -4.16 6.27
C ALA A 182 -37.77 -5.60 5.87
N CYS A 183 -36.76 -6.47 5.77
CA CYS A 183 -36.95 -7.90 5.53
C CYS A 183 -37.66 -8.57 6.71
N ALA A 184 -37.24 -8.27 7.95
CA ALA A 184 -37.87 -8.81 9.16
C ALA A 184 -39.35 -8.42 9.31
N ALA A 185 -39.76 -7.29 8.72
CA ALA A 185 -41.15 -6.85 8.70
C ALA A 185 -42.02 -7.51 7.60
N SER A 186 -41.41 -8.23 6.65
CA SER A 186 -42.11 -8.80 5.49
C SER A 186 -42.76 -10.15 5.79
N ASP A 187 -43.88 -10.44 5.13
CA ASP A 187 -44.65 -11.67 5.36
C ASP A 187 -43.90 -12.93 4.89
N TRP A 188 -43.14 -12.84 3.78
CA TRP A 188 -42.36 -13.97 3.26
C TRP A 188 -41.24 -14.39 4.21
N PHE A 189 -40.66 -13.43 4.95
CA PHE A 189 -39.62 -13.71 5.92
C PHE A 189 -40.16 -14.61 7.02
N TRP A 190 -41.32 -14.28 7.59
CA TRP A 190 -41.96 -15.14 8.58
C TRP A 190 -42.50 -16.44 7.98
N ALA A 191 -43.07 -16.41 6.76
CA ALA A 191 -43.61 -17.61 6.10
C ALA A 191 -42.52 -18.64 5.76
N PHE A 192 -41.32 -18.21 5.37
CA PHE A 192 -40.15 -19.08 5.16
C PHE A 192 -39.78 -19.85 6.43
N TYR A 193 -40.12 -19.29 7.59
CA TYR A 193 -39.67 -19.78 8.88
C TYR A 193 -40.78 -20.35 9.79
N GLN A 194 -42.07 -20.14 9.47
CA GLN A 194 -43.24 -20.64 10.24
C GLN A 194 -43.27 -22.16 10.44
N TRP A 195 -42.51 -22.94 9.66
CA TRP A 195 -42.40 -24.39 9.82
C TRP A 195 -41.14 -24.84 10.58
N ARG A 196 -40.28 -23.91 11.02
CA ARG A 196 -38.95 -24.16 11.62
C ARG A 196 -38.48 -23.00 12.52
N GLU A 197 -39.26 -22.63 13.53
CA GLU A 197 -38.90 -21.60 14.54
C GLU A 197 -37.45 -21.79 15.06
N ASP A 198 -37.03 -23.04 15.27
CA ASP A 198 -35.68 -23.37 15.77
C ASP A 198 -34.54 -23.10 14.75
N ARG A 199 -34.84 -22.97 13.44
CA ARG A 199 -33.84 -22.63 12.40
C ARG A 199 -33.75 -21.12 12.14
N GLN A 200 -34.71 -20.32 12.62
CA GLN A 200 -34.71 -18.87 12.46
C GLN A 200 -33.50 -18.21 13.09
N ILE A 201 -33.35 -18.45 14.39
CA ILE A 201 -32.30 -17.85 15.19
C ILE A 201 -30.95 -18.31 14.65
N LEU A 202 -30.84 -19.57 14.23
CA LEU A 202 -29.55 -20.12 13.87
C LEU A 202 -29.03 -19.68 12.50
N VAL A 203 -29.86 -19.66 11.45
CA VAL A 203 -29.39 -19.21 10.11
C VAL A 203 -29.07 -17.72 10.13
N LEU A 204 -29.86 -16.93 10.85
CA LEU A 204 -29.68 -15.49 10.96
C LEU A 204 -28.43 -15.13 11.77
N SER A 205 -28.27 -15.73 12.95
CA SER A 205 -27.05 -15.57 13.74
C SER A 205 -25.82 -16.11 13.00
N ALA A 206 -25.93 -17.22 12.25
CA ALA A 206 -24.83 -17.75 11.45
C ALA A 206 -24.38 -16.78 10.37
N MET A 207 -25.30 -16.18 9.60
CA MET A 207 -24.94 -15.24 8.53
C MET A 207 -24.42 -13.91 9.08
N LEU A 208 -24.97 -13.41 10.19
CA LEU A 208 -24.44 -12.22 10.86
C LEU A 208 -23.05 -12.47 11.44
N LEU A 209 -22.84 -13.62 12.10
CA LEU A 209 -21.52 -14.01 12.60
C LEU A 209 -20.53 -14.19 11.45
N LEU A 210 -20.94 -14.76 10.32
CA LEU A 210 -20.12 -14.91 9.12
C LEU A 210 -19.72 -13.55 8.56
N GLY A 211 -20.66 -12.62 8.42
CA GLY A 211 -20.39 -11.27 7.93
C GLY A 211 -19.48 -10.47 8.86
N LEU A 212 -19.69 -10.60 10.18
CA LEU A 212 -18.88 -9.95 11.21
C LEU A 212 -17.47 -10.54 11.29
N THR A 213 -17.33 -11.86 11.21
CA THR A 213 -16.01 -12.51 11.14
C THR A 213 -15.29 -12.08 9.87
N LEU A 214 -15.95 -12.08 8.71
CA LEU A 214 -15.32 -11.68 7.45
C LEU A 214 -14.85 -10.22 7.49
N ALA A 215 -15.65 -9.33 8.08
CA ALA A 215 -15.26 -7.95 8.35
C ALA A 215 -14.07 -7.85 9.32
N ALA A 216 -14.09 -8.59 10.43
CA ALA A 216 -12.99 -8.58 11.41
C ALA A 216 -11.68 -9.14 10.82
N GLY A 217 -11.75 -10.20 10.01
CA GLY A 217 -10.59 -10.79 9.35
C GLY A 217 -9.98 -9.87 8.30
N LEU A 218 -10.81 -9.28 7.43
CA LEU A 218 -10.36 -8.27 6.46
C LEU A 218 -9.82 -7.01 7.17
N GLY A 219 -10.46 -6.57 8.25
CA GLY A 219 -9.98 -5.47 9.08
C GLY A 219 -8.63 -5.77 9.73
N GLY A 220 -8.44 -7.00 10.24
CA GLY A 220 -7.16 -7.45 10.80
C GLY A 220 -6.02 -7.43 9.78
N VAL A 221 -6.27 -7.89 8.55
CA VAL A 221 -5.32 -7.79 7.43
C VAL A 221 -4.94 -6.34 7.14
N MET A 222 -5.92 -5.42 7.16
CA MET A 222 -5.66 -3.99 6.96
C MET A 222 -4.80 -3.41 8.09
N VAL A 223 -5.07 -3.77 9.35
CA VAL A 223 -4.30 -3.29 10.51
C VAL A 223 -2.85 -3.78 10.45
N VAL A 224 -2.62 -5.06 10.16
CA VAL A 224 -1.26 -5.61 10.01
C VAL A 224 -0.50 -4.85 8.92
N SER A 225 -1.14 -4.60 7.79
CA SER A 225 -0.52 -3.88 6.66
C SER A 225 -0.02 -2.48 7.05
N ARG A 226 -0.74 -1.76 7.93
CA ARG A 226 -0.32 -0.41 8.41
C ARG A 226 0.97 -0.41 9.19
N HIS A 227 1.31 -1.51 9.87
CA HIS A 227 2.56 -1.61 10.60
C HIS A 227 3.67 -2.15 9.72
N SER A 228 3.36 -3.09 8.83
CA SER A 228 4.36 -3.72 7.96
C SER A 228 4.92 -2.76 6.89
N VAL A 229 4.09 -1.89 6.31
CA VAL A 229 4.54 -0.98 5.23
C VAL A 229 5.59 0.03 5.69
N PRO A 230 5.40 0.79 6.79
CA PRO A 230 6.43 1.72 7.28
C PRO A 230 7.70 1.00 7.74
N LEU A 231 7.59 -0.22 8.28
CA LEU A 231 8.75 -1.04 8.62
C LEU A 231 9.57 -1.41 7.38
N LEU A 232 8.89 -1.76 6.29
CA LEU A 232 9.55 -2.09 5.03
C LEU A 232 10.21 -0.86 4.40
N GLU A 233 9.54 0.29 4.39
CA GLU A 233 10.13 1.56 3.94
C GLU A 233 11.35 1.94 4.78
N LYS A 234 11.28 1.80 6.11
CA LYS A 234 12.41 2.08 7.00
C LYS A 234 13.56 1.10 6.79
N SER A 235 13.27 -0.18 6.57
CA SER A 235 14.29 -1.18 6.25
C SER A 235 14.97 -0.87 4.92
N PHE A 236 14.19 -0.47 3.91
CA PHE A 236 14.68 -0.03 2.60
C PHE A 236 15.57 1.23 2.72
N GLN A 237 15.15 2.21 3.52
CA GLN A 237 15.96 3.40 3.82
C GLN A 237 17.25 3.04 4.57
N ASN A 238 17.21 2.10 5.49
CA ASN A 238 18.39 1.66 6.26
C ASN A 238 19.44 0.98 5.37
N VAL A 239 19.03 0.23 4.35
CA VAL A 239 19.99 -0.33 3.39
C VAL A 239 20.67 0.78 2.61
N LEU A 240 19.89 1.72 2.07
CA LEU A 240 20.46 2.87 1.37
C LEU A 240 21.45 3.65 2.25
N TYR A 241 21.09 3.85 3.53
CA TYR A 241 21.94 4.54 4.48
C TYR A 241 23.26 3.79 4.74
N THR A 242 23.20 2.47 4.93
CA THR A 242 24.39 1.62 5.08
C THR A 242 25.32 1.74 3.87
N ASP A 243 24.77 1.73 2.66
CA ASP A 243 25.55 1.86 1.43
C ASP A 243 26.17 3.26 1.29
N THR A 244 25.47 4.32 1.73
CA THR A 244 26.07 5.67 1.76
C THR A 244 27.22 5.80 2.73
N LEU A 245 27.13 5.18 3.92
CA LEU A 245 28.23 5.18 4.87
C LEU A 245 29.44 4.46 4.30
N LEU A 246 29.24 3.35 3.58
CA LEU A 246 30.32 2.65 2.92
C LEU A 246 30.99 3.52 1.83
N PHE A 247 30.20 4.23 1.02
CA PHE A 247 30.70 5.21 0.04
C PHE A 247 31.51 6.33 0.71
N GLN A 248 30.95 6.93 1.75
CA GLN A 248 31.59 8.02 2.49
C GLN A 248 32.93 7.55 3.08
N ASN A 249 32.93 6.43 3.80
CA ASN A 249 34.14 5.88 4.42
C ASN A 249 35.24 5.54 3.40
N GLN A 250 34.86 5.03 2.22
CA GLN A 250 35.83 4.74 1.15
C GLN A 250 36.42 6.00 0.52
N ILE A 251 35.63 7.05 0.33
CA ILE A 251 36.11 8.35 -0.17
C ILE A 251 37.02 9.02 0.87
N GLU A 252 36.62 9.03 2.14
CA GLU A 252 37.41 9.59 3.23
C GLU A 252 38.72 8.84 3.42
N ALA A 253 38.71 7.50 3.36
CA ALA A 253 39.94 6.70 3.41
C ALA A 253 40.91 7.06 2.26
N ALA A 254 40.40 7.25 1.03
CA ALA A 254 41.22 7.66 -0.10
C ALA A 254 41.80 9.08 0.06
N VAL A 255 41.05 10.00 0.68
CA VAL A 255 41.55 11.35 1.03
C VAL A 255 42.63 11.27 2.11
N HIS A 256 42.42 10.48 3.17
CA HIS A 256 43.40 10.28 4.23
C HIS A 256 44.69 9.62 3.73
N GLU A 257 44.58 8.60 2.88
CA GLU A 257 45.73 7.96 2.24
C GLU A 257 46.51 8.97 1.38
N THR A 258 45.81 9.78 0.59
CA THR A 258 46.43 10.85 -0.20
C THR A 258 47.12 11.90 0.69
N ALA A 259 46.50 12.29 1.79
CA ALA A 259 47.07 13.25 2.73
C ALA A 259 48.39 12.73 3.32
N SER A 260 48.42 11.47 3.79
CA SER A 260 49.61 10.82 4.33
C SER A 260 50.77 10.80 3.34
N ILE A 261 50.49 10.53 2.05
CA ILE A 261 51.50 10.50 0.99
C ILE A 261 52.07 11.90 0.74
N VAL A 262 51.20 12.91 0.66
CA VAL A 262 51.59 14.28 0.31
C VAL A 262 52.29 14.98 1.46
N SER A 263 51.98 14.63 2.71
CA SER A 263 52.65 15.14 3.90
C SER A 263 54.03 14.52 4.16
N HIS A 264 54.43 13.49 3.40
CA HIS A 264 55.67 12.79 3.68
C HIS A 264 56.91 13.67 3.35
N PRO A 265 57.84 13.89 4.30
CA PRO A 265 58.99 14.78 4.09
C PRO A 265 59.94 14.39 2.95
N ALA A 266 59.98 13.12 2.54
CA ALA A 266 60.82 12.66 1.43
C ALA A 266 60.33 13.23 0.10
N LEU A 267 59.01 13.31 -0.09
CA LEU A 267 58.41 13.82 -1.32
C LEU A 267 58.60 15.33 -1.47
N GLY A 268 58.41 16.09 -0.38
CA GLY A 268 58.65 17.53 -0.36
C GLY A 268 60.12 17.88 -0.64
N ARG A 269 61.06 17.19 0.03
CA ARG A 269 62.51 17.40 -0.19
C ARG A 269 62.94 17.13 -1.62
N PHE A 270 62.43 16.06 -2.23
CA PHE A 270 62.73 15.70 -3.61
C PHE A 270 62.28 16.80 -4.59
N LEU A 271 61.03 17.26 -4.45
CA LEU A 271 60.49 18.32 -5.30
C LEU A 271 61.19 19.66 -5.08
N ALA A 272 61.63 19.95 -3.85
CA ALA A 272 62.35 21.18 -3.52
C ALA A 272 63.78 21.22 -4.10
N LYS A 273 64.53 20.11 -4.04
CA LYS A 273 65.89 20.02 -4.60
C LYS A 273 65.91 19.93 -6.14
N GLY A 274 64.80 19.51 -6.73
CA GLY A 274 64.64 19.38 -8.18
C GLY A 274 65.19 18.06 -8.72
N ALA A 275 64.43 17.43 -9.60
CA ALA A 275 64.77 16.15 -10.22
C ALA A 275 66.06 16.16 -11.06
N ALA A 276 66.57 17.35 -11.39
CA ALA A 276 67.83 17.54 -12.10
C ALA A 276 69.08 17.21 -11.24
N VAL A 277 68.96 17.17 -9.90
CA VAL A 277 70.10 16.96 -8.99
C VAL A 277 70.24 15.51 -8.52
N GLU A 278 69.13 14.80 -8.27
CA GLU A 278 69.15 13.43 -7.71
C GLU A 278 68.89 12.32 -8.77
N GLY A 279 68.47 12.69 -9.99
CA GLY A 279 68.16 11.75 -11.07
C GLY A 279 66.82 11.02 -10.88
N ALA A 280 65.96 11.04 -11.90
CA ALA A 280 64.61 10.47 -11.82
C ALA A 280 64.58 8.96 -11.49
N GLY A 281 65.62 8.20 -11.87
CA GLY A 281 65.73 6.77 -11.62
C GLY A 281 66.00 6.39 -10.15
N ALA A 282 66.90 7.08 -9.47
CA ALA A 282 67.23 6.82 -8.06
C ALA A 282 66.03 7.10 -7.14
N PHE A 283 65.26 8.15 -7.46
CA PHE A 283 64.02 8.42 -6.76
C PHE A 283 62.95 7.37 -7.08
N TYR A 284 62.82 6.89 -8.32
CA TYR A 284 61.84 5.84 -8.64
C TYR A 284 62.09 4.58 -7.82
N GLU A 285 63.34 4.12 -7.68
CA GLU A 285 63.65 2.96 -6.84
C GLU A 285 63.39 3.21 -5.35
N GLN A 286 63.81 4.37 -4.81
CA GLN A 286 63.55 4.73 -3.43
C GLN A 286 62.04 4.86 -3.16
N PHE A 287 61.31 5.41 -4.13
CA PHE A 287 59.86 5.55 -4.10
C PHE A 287 59.16 4.20 -4.17
N VAL A 288 59.55 3.29 -5.06
CA VAL A 288 58.98 1.94 -5.14
C VAL A 288 59.14 1.20 -3.81
N ARG A 289 60.35 1.21 -3.23
CA ARG A 289 60.61 0.65 -1.89
C ARG A 289 59.70 1.24 -0.83
N ILE A 290 59.55 2.56 -0.85
CA ILE A 290 58.68 3.30 0.04
C ILE A 290 57.22 2.88 -0.16
N THR A 291 56.75 2.75 -1.40
CA THR A 291 55.37 2.38 -1.72
C THR A 291 55.02 0.95 -1.32
N GLU A 292 55.96 0.03 -1.47
CA GLU A 292 55.84 -1.36 -1.02
C GLU A 292 55.82 -1.42 0.52
N THR A 293 56.68 -0.64 1.17
CA THR A 293 56.73 -0.54 2.65
C THR A 293 55.44 0.08 3.23
N TRP A 294 54.81 1.01 2.51
CA TRP A 294 53.58 1.69 2.96
C TRP A 294 52.31 0.89 2.68
N GLY A 295 52.39 -0.26 2.02
CA GLY A 295 51.21 -1.10 1.78
C GLY A 295 50.15 -0.44 0.91
N MET A 296 50.56 0.39 -0.07
CA MET A 296 49.66 1.13 -0.96
C MET A 296 49.00 0.23 -2.04
N VAL A 297 48.42 -0.89 -1.61
CA VAL A 297 47.81 -1.93 -2.47
C VAL A 297 46.60 -1.39 -3.26
N SER A 298 45.97 -0.31 -2.77
CA SER A 298 44.79 0.30 -3.39
C SER A 298 45.15 1.39 -4.42
N VAL A 299 46.41 1.82 -4.49
CA VAL A 299 46.87 2.86 -5.43
C VAL A 299 47.16 2.22 -6.79
N THR A 300 46.44 2.68 -7.82
CA THR A 300 46.54 2.14 -9.19
C THR A 300 47.31 3.05 -10.15
N ARG A 301 47.45 4.32 -9.79
CA ARG A 301 48.27 5.31 -10.49
C ARG A 301 48.82 6.32 -9.50
N PHE A 302 50.07 6.69 -9.70
CA PHE A 302 50.73 7.74 -8.95
C PHE A 302 51.54 8.60 -9.92
N GLN A 303 51.33 9.91 -9.91
CA GLN A 303 52.11 10.85 -10.72
C GLN A 303 52.53 12.05 -9.89
N VAL A 304 53.81 12.40 -9.99
CA VAL A 304 54.39 13.57 -9.34
C VAL A 304 54.69 14.61 -10.42
N MET A 305 54.23 15.83 -10.18
CA MET A 305 54.48 16.96 -11.07
C MET A 305 55.20 18.07 -10.31
N ASP A 306 56.18 18.69 -10.97
CA ASP A 306 56.91 19.84 -10.42
C ASP A 306 56.03 21.10 -10.35
N ALA A 307 56.58 22.19 -9.81
CA ALA A 307 55.89 23.47 -9.74
C ALA A 307 55.51 24.05 -11.12
N ALA A 308 56.26 23.69 -12.18
CA ALA A 308 55.97 24.07 -13.57
C ALA A 308 54.89 23.17 -14.22
N GLY A 309 54.44 22.13 -13.53
CA GLY A 309 53.45 21.19 -14.02
C GLY A 309 54.02 20.13 -14.98
N ARG A 310 55.34 19.97 -15.04
CA ARG A 310 55.99 18.88 -15.78
C ARG A 310 55.96 17.61 -14.94
N GLU A 311 55.72 16.48 -15.59
CA GLU A 311 55.76 15.17 -14.95
C GLU A 311 57.21 14.81 -14.60
N VAL A 312 57.45 14.49 -13.34
CA VAL A 312 58.78 14.13 -12.81
C VAL A 312 58.88 12.62 -12.63
N VAL A 313 57.79 12.02 -12.14
CA VAL A 313 57.70 10.59 -11.83
C VAL A 313 56.29 10.14 -12.12
N ALA A 314 56.13 9.00 -12.78
CA ALA A 314 54.86 8.33 -12.93
C ALA A 314 55.02 6.83 -12.67
N SER A 315 54.04 6.25 -11.99
CA SER A 315 53.89 4.82 -11.79
C SER A 315 52.43 4.43 -12.01
N GLY A 316 52.22 3.21 -12.52
CA GLY A 316 50.91 2.72 -12.93
C GLY A 316 50.47 3.22 -14.31
N ARG A 317 49.17 3.09 -14.60
CA ARG A 317 48.64 3.38 -15.95
C ARG A 317 48.61 4.88 -16.25
N THR A 318 49.23 5.27 -17.37
CA THR A 318 49.36 6.67 -17.81
C THR A 318 48.20 7.17 -18.67
N GLU A 319 47.29 6.30 -19.08
CA GLU A 319 46.15 6.62 -19.97
C GLU A 319 45.38 7.88 -19.52
N PRO A 320 44.98 8.76 -20.44
CA PRO A 320 44.15 9.91 -20.13
C PRO A 320 42.85 9.50 -19.41
N LEU A 321 42.34 10.38 -18.55
CA LEU A 321 40.97 10.23 -18.00
C LEU A 321 39.95 10.61 -19.09
N ALA A 322 39.89 9.82 -20.16
CA ALA A 322 38.81 9.85 -21.13
C ALA A 322 37.67 8.99 -20.55
N GLY A 323 36.53 9.60 -20.24
CA GLY A 323 35.39 8.91 -19.64
C GLY A 323 34.50 9.83 -18.82
N PHE A 324 33.32 9.32 -18.47
CA PHE A 324 32.40 10.00 -17.57
C PHE A 324 33.00 10.11 -16.17
N ARG A 325 32.80 11.26 -15.53
CA ARG A 325 33.35 11.52 -14.20
C ARG A 325 32.44 12.47 -13.45
N VAL A 326 32.43 12.27 -12.14
CA VAL A 326 31.63 13.06 -11.23
C VAL A 326 32.56 13.77 -10.25
N PRO A 327 32.52 15.11 -10.16
CA PRO A 327 33.36 15.84 -9.22
C PRO A 327 32.94 15.52 -7.79
N LEU A 328 33.93 15.39 -6.91
CA LEU A 328 33.73 15.24 -5.47
C LEU A 328 34.08 16.54 -4.76
N ARG A 329 33.35 16.82 -3.68
CA ARG A 329 33.67 17.87 -2.73
C ARG A 329 34.56 17.28 -1.63
N THR A 330 35.86 17.48 -1.78
CA THR A 330 36.91 16.99 -0.87
C THR A 330 37.97 18.09 -0.69
N PRO A 331 38.85 18.00 0.32
CA PRO A 331 39.94 18.97 0.52
C PRO A 331 40.88 19.09 -0.68
N TYR A 332 41.04 18.02 -1.45
CA TYR A 332 41.77 18.00 -2.71
C TYR A 332 40.80 17.93 -3.89
N PRO A 333 41.06 18.60 -5.03
CA PRO A 333 40.30 18.37 -6.25
C PRO A 333 40.25 16.88 -6.61
N ALA A 334 39.06 16.28 -6.51
CA ALA A 334 38.85 14.86 -6.76
C ALA A 334 37.69 14.60 -7.72
N ALA A 335 37.77 13.48 -8.43
CA ALA A 335 36.72 13.00 -9.29
C ALA A 335 36.52 11.49 -9.12
N LEU A 336 35.27 11.07 -8.97
CA LEU A 336 34.83 9.68 -9.00
C LEU A 336 34.58 9.27 -10.45
N PHE A 337 35.02 8.07 -10.82
CA PHE A 337 34.80 7.50 -12.13
C PHE A 337 34.72 5.98 -12.04
N TRP A 338 34.10 5.36 -13.04
CA TRP A 338 34.04 3.92 -13.15
C TRP A 338 34.99 3.45 -14.26
N ARG A 339 35.91 2.56 -13.92
CA ARG A 339 36.77 1.87 -14.87
C ARG A 339 37.18 0.57 -14.21
N ASP A 340 36.63 -0.54 -14.72
CA ASP A 340 36.82 -1.89 -14.15
C ASP A 340 36.57 -1.97 -12.62
N GLY A 341 35.69 -1.10 -12.11
CA GLY A 341 35.46 -0.87 -10.69
C GLY A 341 35.42 0.62 -10.33
N TRP A 342 35.02 0.90 -9.10
CA TRP A 342 35.02 2.27 -8.57
C TRP A 342 36.43 2.78 -8.34
N ARG A 343 36.70 3.99 -8.82
CA ARG A 343 37.99 4.66 -8.62
C ARG A 343 37.80 6.13 -8.33
N VAL A 344 38.69 6.68 -7.52
CA VAL A 344 38.77 8.11 -7.27
C VAL A 344 40.14 8.62 -7.71
N ARG A 345 40.15 9.73 -8.46
CA ARG A 345 41.38 10.44 -8.82
C ARG A 345 41.46 11.70 -7.99
N LEU A 346 42.51 11.85 -7.20
CA LEU A 346 42.78 13.04 -6.40
C LEU A 346 43.97 13.81 -6.96
N ARG A 347 43.92 15.14 -6.86
CA ARG A 347 45.05 16.02 -7.17
C ARG A 347 45.40 16.85 -5.95
N ALA A 348 46.53 16.56 -5.32
CA ALA A 348 46.92 17.19 -4.07
C ALA A 348 48.20 18.04 -4.27
N PRO A 349 48.26 19.27 -3.74
CA PRO A 349 49.48 20.09 -3.77
C PRO A 349 50.52 19.57 -2.77
N VAL A 350 51.80 19.56 -3.14
CA VAL A 350 52.90 19.24 -2.22
C VAL A 350 53.54 20.52 -1.71
N PHE A 351 53.74 20.60 -0.40
CA PHE A 351 54.40 21.72 0.26
C PHE A 351 55.73 21.27 0.88
N TYR A 352 56.71 22.17 0.85
CA TYR A 352 57.98 22.03 1.55
C TYR A 352 58.39 23.41 2.06
N ASP A 353 58.72 23.52 3.35
CA ASP A 353 58.99 24.79 4.04
C ASP A 353 57.93 25.88 3.77
N GLY A 354 56.65 25.50 3.81
CA GLY A 354 55.51 26.40 3.57
C GLY A 354 55.32 26.85 2.12
N ARG A 355 56.21 26.46 1.19
CA ARG A 355 56.10 26.79 -0.24
C ARG A 355 55.57 25.60 -1.02
N ARG A 356 54.71 25.86 -2.02
CA ARG A 356 54.23 24.82 -2.92
C ARG A 356 55.34 24.43 -3.89
N VAL A 357 55.82 23.19 -3.79
CA VAL A 357 56.92 22.66 -4.61
C VAL A 357 56.44 21.77 -5.75
N GLY A 358 55.17 21.38 -5.75
CA GLY A 358 54.58 20.62 -6.86
C GLY A 358 53.15 20.17 -6.60
N ARG A 359 52.74 19.10 -7.27
CA ARG A 359 51.46 18.41 -7.05
C ARG A 359 51.59 16.92 -7.34
N VAL A 360 50.74 16.13 -6.70
CA VAL A 360 50.60 14.70 -6.95
C VAL A 360 49.21 14.43 -7.53
N VAL A 361 49.15 13.49 -8.48
CA VAL A 361 47.91 12.90 -8.96
C VAL A 361 47.90 11.42 -8.55
N ILE A 362 46.91 11.04 -7.74
CA ILE A 362 46.76 9.67 -7.22
C ILE A 362 45.44 9.10 -7.71
N GLU A 363 45.44 7.85 -8.16
CA GLU A 363 44.21 7.07 -8.38
C GLU A 363 44.12 5.90 -7.42
N ILE A 364 43.04 5.86 -6.67
CA ILE A 364 42.77 4.82 -5.67
C ILE A 364 41.56 4.02 -6.12
N ARG A 365 41.68 2.69 -6.09
CA ARG A 365 40.56 1.78 -6.36
C ARG A 365 39.76 1.57 -5.08
N LEU A 366 38.45 1.79 -5.16
CA LEU A 366 37.51 1.68 -4.05
C LEU A 366 36.90 0.28 -4.03
N ASN A 367 37.73 -0.73 -3.76
CA ASN A 367 37.39 -2.16 -3.89
C ASN A 367 36.10 -2.56 -3.15
N LYS A 368 35.84 -1.96 -1.99
CA LYS A 368 34.67 -2.30 -1.18
C LYS A 368 33.35 -1.80 -1.78
N LEU A 369 33.39 -0.84 -2.70
CA LEU A 369 32.18 -0.26 -3.30
C LEU A 369 31.56 -1.11 -4.41
N ASN A 370 32.30 -2.11 -4.92
CA ASN A 370 31.74 -3.01 -5.93
C ASN A 370 30.55 -3.81 -5.39
N ALA A 371 30.55 -4.13 -4.08
CA ALA A 371 29.48 -4.89 -3.43
C ALA A 371 28.17 -4.10 -3.23
N VAL A 372 28.22 -2.76 -3.21
CA VAL A 372 27.04 -1.90 -3.00
C VAL A 372 25.97 -2.15 -4.07
N PHE A 373 26.39 -2.36 -5.31
CA PHE A 373 25.45 -2.64 -6.39
C PHE A 373 24.83 -4.04 -6.33
N ASP A 374 25.54 -5.01 -5.76
CA ASP A 374 25.02 -6.36 -5.60
C ASP A 374 23.99 -6.42 -4.45
N HIS A 375 24.15 -5.60 -3.41
CA HIS A 375 23.15 -5.47 -2.34
C HIS A 375 21.81 -4.94 -2.85
N ALA A 376 21.83 -3.97 -3.77
CA ALA A 376 20.60 -3.43 -4.35
C ALA A 376 19.77 -4.51 -5.08
N LYS A 377 20.42 -5.45 -5.79
CA LYS A 377 19.72 -6.55 -6.49
C LYS A 377 18.99 -7.51 -5.54
N GLN A 378 19.41 -7.59 -4.27
CA GLN A 378 18.76 -8.46 -3.27
C GLN A 378 17.34 -7.98 -2.91
N TRP A 379 17.01 -6.72 -3.19
CA TRP A 379 15.71 -6.13 -2.86
C TRP A 379 14.61 -6.41 -3.89
N GLY A 380 14.98 -6.81 -5.11
CA GLY A 380 14.03 -7.12 -6.17
C GLY A 380 14.65 -7.00 -7.55
N ALA A 381 14.00 -7.59 -8.54
CA ALA A 381 14.47 -7.55 -9.93
C ALA A 381 14.38 -6.13 -10.54
N SER A 382 13.44 -5.30 -10.06
CA SER A 382 13.25 -3.90 -10.46
C SER A 382 14.01 -2.87 -9.61
N ALA A 383 14.92 -3.33 -8.73
CA ALA A 383 15.68 -2.43 -7.87
C ALA A 383 16.78 -1.71 -8.68
N ASP A 384 16.62 -0.39 -8.82
CA ASP A 384 17.54 0.48 -9.56
C ASP A 384 18.24 1.43 -8.59
N PHE A 385 19.56 1.49 -8.68
CA PHE A 385 20.39 2.32 -7.82
C PHE A 385 21.15 3.38 -8.62
N ASN A 386 21.15 4.60 -8.11
CA ASN A 386 21.71 5.76 -8.79
C ASN A 386 22.56 6.60 -7.84
N VAL A 387 23.79 6.91 -8.27
CA VAL A 387 24.66 7.88 -7.59
C VAL A 387 24.86 9.06 -8.51
N CYS A 388 24.49 10.25 -8.09
CA CYS A 388 24.62 11.45 -8.91
C CYS A 388 25.34 12.59 -8.21
N ALA A 389 25.88 13.52 -8.98
CA ALA A 389 26.19 14.86 -8.51
C ALA A 389 25.53 15.93 -9.37
N LYS A 390 25.44 17.13 -8.78
CA LYS A 390 25.03 18.33 -9.49
C LYS A 390 26.12 18.80 -10.45
N GLN A 391 25.77 19.04 -11.71
CA GLN A 391 26.62 19.74 -12.68
C GLN A 391 26.06 21.13 -13.01
N ARG A 392 26.82 21.93 -13.78
CA ARG A 392 26.37 23.26 -14.25
C ARG A 392 25.05 23.19 -15.01
N VAL A 393 24.86 22.14 -15.78
CA VAL A 393 23.61 21.82 -16.49
C VAL A 393 23.30 20.36 -16.18
N GLY A 394 22.18 20.10 -15.53
CA GLY A 394 21.68 18.75 -15.27
C GLY A 394 22.35 17.99 -14.10
N LEU A 395 22.13 16.68 -14.13
CA LEU A 395 22.68 15.72 -13.18
C LEU A 395 23.64 14.76 -13.91
N ALA A 396 24.77 14.48 -13.29
CA ALA A 396 25.69 13.45 -13.74
C ALA A 396 25.52 12.23 -12.83
N CYS A 397 25.03 11.12 -13.40
CA CYS A 397 24.68 9.91 -12.67
C CYS A 397 25.43 8.66 -13.14
N PHE A 398 25.79 7.81 -12.18
CA PHE A 398 26.07 6.38 -12.38
C PHE A 398 24.80 5.59 -12.12
N LEU A 399 24.41 4.72 -13.05
CA LEU A 399 23.13 4.00 -13.03
C LEU A 399 23.33 2.47 -13.00
N SER A 400 22.51 1.77 -12.21
CA SER A 400 22.42 0.30 -12.15
C SER A 400 21.02 -0.15 -12.60
N PRO A 401 20.84 -1.29 -13.31
CA PRO A 401 21.80 -2.36 -13.59
C PRO A 401 22.61 -2.14 -14.87
N GLY A 402 23.93 -2.41 -14.82
CA GLY A 402 24.82 -2.37 -16.00
C GLY A 402 25.79 -1.19 -16.06
N LEU A 403 25.86 -0.35 -15.02
CA LEU A 403 26.81 0.78 -14.93
C LEU A 403 26.85 1.60 -16.21
N THR A 404 25.65 2.00 -16.65
CA THR A 404 25.54 2.95 -17.74
C THR A 404 25.88 4.33 -17.21
N GLU A 405 26.94 4.92 -17.77
CA GLU A 405 27.37 6.27 -17.47
C GLU A 405 26.56 7.26 -18.29
N GLY A 406 26.02 8.31 -17.66
CA GLY A 406 25.17 9.24 -18.37
C GLY A 406 25.06 10.61 -17.72
N ARG A 407 25.24 11.64 -18.56
CA ARG A 407 24.73 12.98 -18.25
C ARG A 407 23.25 12.99 -18.62
N ARG A 408 22.37 13.20 -17.65
CA ARG A 408 20.94 13.32 -17.91
C ARG A 408 20.53 14.77 -17.62
N ASP A 409 20.38 15.53 -18.68
CA ASP A 409 20.08 16.96 -18.60
C ASP A 409 18.63 17.27 -18.23
N ALA A 410 17.72 16.28 -18.25
CA ALA A 410 16.32 16.50 -17.89
C ALA A 410 15.66 15.20 -17.42
N PHE A 411 15.86 14.83 -16.15
CA PHE A 411 14.83 14.04 -15.50
C PHE A 411 13.60 14.96 -15.35
N GLY A 412 12.43 14.54 -15.85
CA GLY A 412 11.19 15.27 -15.57
C GLY A 412 11.03 15.52 -14.07
N GLU A 413 10.32 16.58 -13.67
CA GLU A 413 10.26 17.02 -12.26
C GLU A 413 9.98 15.88 -11.27
N GLY A 414 9.13 14.93 -11.68
CA GLY A 414 8.75 13.77 -10.88
C GLY A 414 9.76 12.63 -10.80
N TYR A 415 10.78 12.52 -11.67
CA TYR A 415 11.82 11.47 -11.57
C TYR A 415 13.08 11.99 -10.86
N ALA A 416 13.35 13.29 -11.02
CA ALA A 416 14.53 13.97 -10.46
C ALA A 416 14.36 14.34 -8.98
N ALA A 417 13.13 14.38 -8.48
CA ALA A 417 12.80 14.92 -7.16
C ALA A 417 13.53 14.21 -6.00
N PRO A 418 13.69 12.87 -5.94
CA PRO A 418 14.41 12.22 -4.85
C PRO A 418 15.88 12.58 -4.88
N MET A 419 16.48 12.60 -6.09
CA MET A 419 17.89 12.92 -6.27
C MET A 419 18.19 14.39 -5.96
N ARG A 420 17.30 15.31 -6.34
CA ARG A 420 17.39 16.72 -5.95
C ARG A 420 17.33 16.92 -4.44
N ARG A 421 16.49 16.15 -3.74
CA ARG A 421 16.39 16.19 -2.27
C ARG A 421 17.65 15.63 -1.61
N ALA A 422 18.18 14.51 -2.10
CA ALA A 422 19.46 13.96 -1.66
C ALA A 422 20.61 14.98 -1.82
N LEU A 423 20.73 15.59 -2.99
CA LEU A 423 21.75 16.62 -3.26
C LEU A 423 21.53 17.93 -2.49
N ALA A 424 20.34 18.15 -1.93
CA ALA A 424 20.04 19.24 -1.01
C ALA A 424 20.30 18.87 0.46
N GLY A 425 20.92 17.71 0.73
CA GLY A 425 21.22 17.25 2.09
C GLY A 425 20.05 16.62 2.82
N ARG A 426 18.94 16.31 2.14
CA ARG A 426 17.77 15.65 2.75
C ARG A 426 17.81 14.15 2.53
N GLN A 427 17.31 13.40 3.50
CA GLN A 427 17.11 11.96 3.41
C GLN A 427 15.66 11.59 3.65
N GLY A 428 15.21 10.46 3.09
CA GLY A 428 13.86 9.95 3.31
C GLY A 428 13.43 8.94 2.25
N VAL A 429 12.16 8.56 2.33
CA VAL A 429 11.47 7.71 1.36
C VAL A 429 10.31 8.50 0.78
N MET A 430 10.06 8.33 -0.51
CA MET A 430 8.89 8.90 -1.16
C MET A 430 8.36 7.98 -2.26
N THR A 431 7.05 8.07 -2.49
CA THR A 431 6.39 7.41 -3.62
C THR A 431 6.33 8.38 -4.80
N GLU A 432 6.74 7.91 -5.97
CA GLU A 432 6.67 8.66 -7.22
C GLU A 432 6.08 7.80 -8.34
N SER A 433 5.62 8.44 -9.41
CA SER A 433 5.28 7.74 -10.64
C SER A 433 6.55 7.45 -11.42
N GLY A 434 6.82 6.17 -11.70
CA GLY A 434 7.91 5.74 -12.56
C GLY A 434 7.73 6.19 -14.01
N PHE A 435 8.72 5.90 -14.86
CA PHE A 435 8.70 6.29 -16.28
C PHE A 435 7.50 5.72 -17.06
N GLN A 436 6.93 4.60 -16.62
CA GLN A 436 5.75 3.97 -17.23
C GLN A 436 4.43 4.26 -16.46
N GLY A 437 4.44 5.24 -15.54
CA GLY A 437 3.28 5.58 -14.71
C GLY A 437 2.99 4.60 -13.57
N ALA A 438 3.79 3.54 -13.41
CA ALA A 438 3.70 2.63 -12.28
C ALA A 438 4.18 3.30 -10.97
N PRO A 439 3.59 3.00 -9.80
CA PRO A 439 4.06 3.53 -8.53
C PRO A 439 5.42 2.92 -8.17
N VAL A 440 6.40 3.79 -7.93
CA VAL A 440 7.78 3.46 -7.55
C VAL A 440 8.06 4.04 -6.17
N ILE A 441 8.71 3.26 -5.31
CA ILE A 441 9.22 3.72 -4.02
C ILE A 441 10.68 4.12 -4.20
N ALA A 442 11.00 5.36 -3.85
CA ALA A 442 12.34 5.92 -3.95
C ALA A 442 12.84 6.32 -2.56
N ALA A 443 13.87 5.63 -2.08
CA ALA A 443 14.67 6.08 -0.96
C ALA A 443 15.80 6.99 -1.48
N TYR A 444 16.07 8.07 -0.78
CA TYR A 444 17.09 9.04 -1.16
C TYR A 444 17.88 9.53 0.05
N THR A 445 19.17 9.78 -0.12
CA THR A 445 20.04 10.29 0.95
C THR A 445 21.33 10.92 0.38
N PRO A 446 21.89 11.97 1.00
CA PRO A 446 23.22 12.48 0.64
C PRO A 446 24.32 11.46 1.00
N ILE A 447 25.46 11.51 0.29
CA ILE A 447 26.67 10.76 0.63
C ILE A 447 27.63 11.69 1.38
N GLY A 448 27.40 11.85 2.69
CA GLY A 448 28.15 12.78 3.53
C GLY A 448 28.28 14.16 2.89
N ASP A 449 29.48 14.75 2.98
CA ASP A 449 29.79 16.06 2.39
C ASP A 449 30.42 15.98 0.99
N SER A 450 30.44 14.79 0.37
CA SER A 450 31.12 14.55 -0.92
C SER A 450 30.50 15.28 -2.12
N GLY A 451 29.33 15.92 -1.94
CA GLY A 451 28.56 16.55 -3.02
C GLY A 451 27.81 15.54 -3.90
N LEU A 452 27.81 14.26 -3.52
CA LEU A 452 27.04 13.20 -4.16
C LEU A 452 25.71 12.96 -3.43
N GLY A 453 24.71 12.50 -4.19
CA GLY A 453 23.45 11.98 -3.70
C GLY A 453 23.24 10.56 -4.19
N MET A 454 22.60 9.75 -3.36
CA MET A 454 22.30 8.35 -3.64
C MET A 454 20.78 8.14 -3.61
N VAL A 455 20.26 7.41 -4.59
CA VAL A 455 18.84 7.08 -4.70
C VAL A 455 18.69 5.63 -5.09
N LEU A 456 17.91 4.89 -4.30
CA LEU A 456 17.47 3.53 -4.59
C LEU A 456 15.98 3.54 -4.90
N LYS A 457 15.62 3.04 -6.08
CA LYS A 457 14.26 2.96 -6.59
C LYS A 457 13.85 1.50 -6.72
N ILE A 458 12.60 1.18 -6.40
CA ILE A 458 12.03 -0.14 -6.63
C ILE A 458 10.55 0.00 -6.99
N ASP A 459 10.05 -0.86 -7.88
CA ASP A 459 8.62 -0.89 -8.14
C ASP A 459 7.87 -1.29 -6.86
N ALA A 460 6.80 -0.56 -6.52
CA ALA A 460 6.01 -0.85 -5.32
C ALA A 460 5.48 -2.29 -5.34
N ARG A 461 5.18 -2.82 -6.53
CA ARG A 461 4.76 -4.21 -6.72
C ARG A 461 5.83 -5.19 -6.25
N ASP A 462 7.09 -5.00 -6.63
CA ASP A 462 8.15 -5.91 -6.25
C ASP A 462 8.47 -5.79 -4.77
N LEU A 463 8.52 -4.57 -4.23
CA LEU A 463 8.75 -4.33 -2.81
C LEU A 463 7.71 -5.04 -1.93
N TYR A 464 6.42 -4.95 -2.27
CA TYR A 464 5.33 -5.57 -1.49
C TYR A 464 5.00 -7.00 -1.93
N GLN A 465 5.78 -7.62 -2.81
CA GLN A 465 5.53 -8.99 -3.29
C GLN A 465 5.46 -10.03 -2.15
N PRO A 466 6.39 -10.03 -1.16
CA PRO A 466 6.33 -10.98 -0.05
C PRO A 466 5.09 -10.77 0.82
N LEU A 467 4.73 -9.50 1.08
CA LEU A 467 3.55 -9.14 1.87
C LEU A 467 2.27 -9.62 1.16
N ARG A 468 2.16 -9.42 -0.16
CA ARG A 468 1.02 -9.90 -0.94
C ARG A 468 0.85 -11.41 -0.89
N GLN A 469 1.93 -12.17 -0.98
CA GLN A 469 1.87 -13.63 -0.88
C GLN A 469 1.42 -14.09 0.51
N GLN A 470 1.91 -13.46 1.58
CA GLN A 470 1.49 -13.79 2.94
C GLN A 470 0.02 -13.45 3.15
N LEU A 471 -0.42 -12.27 2.70
CA LEU A 471 -1.82 -11.85 2.79
C LEU A 471 -2.74 -12.76 1.96
N SER A 472 -2.34 -13.17 0.76
CA SER A 472 -3.15 -14.09 -0.05
C SER A 472 -3.28 -15.47 0.61
N ARG A 473 -2.19 -16.00 1.21
CA ARG A 473 -2.25 -17.27 1.95
C ARG A 473 -3.12 -17.14 3.19
N ALA A 474 -2.96 -16.06 3.96
CA ALA A 474 -3.79 -15.79 5.13
C ALA A 474 -5.28 -15.69 4.76
N LEU A 475 -5.61 -15.02 3.66
CA LEU A 475 -6.97 -14.92 3.15
C LEU A 475 -7.55 -16.30 2.78
N VAL A 476 -6.79 -17.15 2.10
CA VAL A 476 -7.23 -18.52 1.75
C VAL A 476 -7.48 -19.35 3.01
N VAL A 477 -6.56 -19.33 3.98
CA VAL A 477 -6.72 -20.04 5.26
C VAL A 477 -7.94 -19.51 6.01
N PHE A 478 -8.14 -18.20 6.03
CA PHE A 478 -9.27 -17.56 6.68
C PHE A 478 -10.61 -17.96 6.04
N LEU A 479 -10.69 -17.96 4.70
CA LEU A 479 -11.87 -18.44 3.97
C LEU A 479 -12.13 -19.94 4.22
N LEU A 480 -11.09 -20.77 4.31
CA LEU A 480 -11.23 -22.18 4.67
C LEU A 480 -11.76 -22.36 6.09
N LEU A 481 -11.25 -21.61 7.07
CA LEU A 481 -11.75 -21.63 8.45
C LEU A 481 -13.21 -21.20 8.52
N ILE A 482 -13.60 -20.18 7.76
CA ILE A 482 -14.99 -19.75 7.64
C ILE A 482 -15.85 -20.88 7.05
N ALA A 483 -15.41 -21.51 5.96
CA ALA A 483 -16.13 -22.60 5.32
C ALA A 483 -16.29 -23.82 6.24
N LEU A 484 -15.23 -24.18 6.98
CA LEU A 484 -15.24 -25.25 7.96
C LEU A 484 -16.15 -24.92 9.16
N GLY A 485 -16.08 -23.69 9.68
CA GLY A 485 -16.93 -23.24 10.79
C GLY A 485 -18.41 -23.22 10.40
N ALA A 486 -18.73 -22.68 9.22
CA ALA A 486 -20.08 -22.69 8.66
C ALA A 486 -20.58 -24.12 8.39
N GLY A 487 -19.72 -24.98 7.83
CA GLY A 487 -20.02 -26.39 7.58
C GLY A 487 -20.28 -27.14 8.88
N PHE A 488 -19.44 -26.98 9.89
CA PHE A 488 -19.58 -27.61 11.20
C PHE A 488 -20.86 -27.16 11.92
N LEU A 489 -21.15 -25.85 11.91
CA LEU A 489 -22.37 -25.30 12.46
C LEU A 489 -23.60 -25.91 11.74
N PHE A 490 -23.55 -26.01 10.42
CA PHE A 490 -24.65 -26.59 9.64
C PHE A 490 -24.85 -28.08 9.92
N LEU A 491 -23.75 -28.83 10.09
CA LEU A 491 -23.77 -30.26 10.40
C LEU A 491 -24.30 -30.54 11.81
N ARG A 492 -23.92 -29.75 12.82
CA ARG A 492 -24.35 -29.93 14.22
C ARG A 492 -25.75 -29.43 14.50
N VAL A 493 -26.19 -28.39 13.80
CA VAL A 493 -27.52 -27.81 14.05
C VAL A 493 -28.62 -28.61 13.37
N ARG A 494 -28.35 -29.22 12.21
CA ARG A 494 -29.31 -30.09 11.52
C ARG A 494 -29.91 -31.20 12.41
N PRO A 495 -29.13 -32.00 13.17
CA PRO A 495 -29.68 -33.04 14.05
C PRO A 495 -30.37 -32.45 15.28
N LEU A 496 -29.80 -31.42 15.91
CA LEU A 496 -30.39 -30.81 17.11
C LEU A 496 -31.80 -30.26 16.85
N VAL A 497 -31.98 -29.61 15.71
CA VAL A 497 -33.28 -29.11 15.27
C VAL A 497 -34.24 -30.25 14.91
N ARG A 498 -33.74 -31.38 14.39
CA ARG A 498 -34.60 -32.55 14.12
C ARG A 498 -35.14 -33.15 15.42
N HIS A 499 -34.33 -33.20 16.48
CA HIS A 499 -34.75 -33.73 17.79
C HIS A 499 -35.74 -32.80 18.49
N LEU A 500 -35.51 -31.49 18.51
CA LEU A 500 -36.47 -30.52 19.06
C LEU A 500 -37.81 -30.53 18.31
N ALA A 501 -37.77 -30.58 16.97
CA ALA A 501 -38.98 -30.68 16.16
C ALA A 501 -39.71 -32.03 16.30
N ALA A 502 -39.01 -33.10 16.67
CA ALA A 502 -39.63 -34.40 16.98
C ALA A 502 -40.28 -34.36 18.37
N ALA A 503 -39.60 -33.82 19.39
CA ALA A 503 -40.12 -33.67 20.75
C ALA A 503 -41.38 -32.77 20.81
N LYS A 504 -41.38 -31.64 20.08
CA LYS A 504 -42.53 -30.72 20.01
C LYS A 504 -43.74 -31.36 19.30
N ARG A 505 -43.51 -32.21 18.29
CA ARG A 505 -44.57 -32.97 17.61
C ARG A 505 -45.15 -34.06 18.52
N TYR A 506 -44.30 -34.74 19.29
CA TYR A 506 -44.74 -35.74 20.26
C TYR A 506 -45.61 -35.12 21.35
N MET A 507 -45.19 -34.00 21.96
CA MET A 507 -46.00 -33.33 22.98
C MET A 507 -47.35 -32.80 22.46
N ARG A 508 -47.41 -32.26 21.24
CA ARG A 508 -48.69 -31.87 20.63
C ARG A 508 -49.60 -33.07 20.37
N ALA A 509 -49.05 -34.18 19.87
CA ALA A 509 -49.84 -35.39 19.64
C ALA A 509 -50.36 -35.99 20.96
N VAL A 510 -49.64 -35.86 22.08
CA VAL A 510 -50.12 -36.28 23.40
C VAL A 510 -51.24 -35.35 23.88
N LEU A 511 -51.06 -34.02 23.81
CA LEU A 511 -52.07 -33.04 24.23
C LEU A 511 -53.35 -33.10 23.40
N ASP A 512 -53.26 -33.28 22.09
CA ASP A 512 -54.42 -33.41 21.19
C ASP A 512 -55.18 -34.75 21.38
N ASN A 513 -54.56 -35.74 22.06
CA ASN A 513 -55.18 -37.03 22.39
C ASN A 513 -55.58 -37.14 23.87
N VAL A 514 -55.41 -36.10 24.70
CA VAL A 514 -56.05 -36.05 26.02
C VAL A 514 -57.52 -35.67 25.77
N PRO A 515 -58.50 -36.53 26.08
CA PRO A 515 -59.90 -36.17 25.93
C PRO A 515 -60.21 -34.99 26.87
N ASP A 516 -60.92 -33.97 26.37
CA ASP A 516 -61.57 -32.93 27.17
C ASP A 516 -62.55 -33.62 28.14
N ALA A 517 -62.05 -34.08 29.29
CA ALA A 517 -62.82 -34.78 30.30
C ALA A 517 -62.39 -34.35 31.69
N ILE A 518 -62.47 -33.05 31.96
CA ILE A 518 -62.65 -32.54 33.33
C ILE A 518 -63.65 -31.38 33.24
N ILE A 519 -64.94 -31.70 33.20
CA ILE A 519 -65.98 -30.81 33.72
C ILE A 519 -66.14 -31.23 35.18
N THR A 520 -65.61 -30.42 36.10
CA THR A 520 -65.94 -30.56 37.52
C THR A 520 -67.34 -29.99 37.73
N THR A 521 -68.30 -30.85 38.04
CA THR A 521 -69.52 -30.47 38.77
C THR A 521 -69.46 -31.20 40.11
N ASP A 522 -69.00 -30.51 41.14
CA ASP A 522 -69.79 -30.16 42.33
C ASP A 522 -69.08 -29.05 43.11
#